data_AF-A0A5C9ECE6-F1
#
_entry.id   AF-A0A5C9ECE6-F1
#
_cell.length_a   1.000
_cell.length_b   1.000
_cell.length_c   1.000
_cell.angle_alpha   90.00
_cell.angle_beta   90.00
_cell.angle_gamma   90.00
#
_symmetry.space_group_name_H-M   'P 1'
#
loop_
_entity.id
_entity.type
_entity.pdbx_description
1 polymer ?
#
loop_
_entity_poly.entity_id
_entity_poly.type
_entity_poly.pdbx_seq_one_letter_code
_entity_poly.pdbx_strand_id
1 'polypeptide(L)'
;MTKGKKVIPIGLCLVILSIVFSSSIVQVSSFDTAKNNTSTTPVWAFTTEDAVYNPPTIYNVNGNDELEMIFGSLDCNIYCLSQNGSKIWNYTTETSPTLEGIDATPVVMDTDQDGVGEVFVGGADGSVYCLSADDGKEIWKYDTEGVIAADLAVVHIQESFKVIVPSETGLYCFNTSDGGLNWHVDDGEPIYSSPVVADLNGDDEREIVYGTNMNRVHCVDLISGTKRWNTTLLDPSSVIWTTPILVDVEDDGILELYITTFQGYVYRLDGDSGEATLMKTVSTGWPSPVVADLNGDAEMEVIAVGYRGDVICFDASDGEDLWTYDLGEDIIGTPCIADVDLDGQLEILFSTMDYESYLVCLDSEGKEEWVIEIESSDVSSAIVADIDNDGNQEIIIGSGEGQYCFECERANNGAIYWPWYGERGGAGATGEVVDSDHDNLPDSYELFAGTDPYEADVDLDGLLDSQEFAFSTDPFSNDTDQDLLPDSWEVQWELNPLWPGDANLDAELDGLTNLEEYQYGTNPRKMDSDSDTLKDIEEIQDYGTSPISNDTDSDRLLDPDELFVYGTNPLLADSDGDGYSDFEEIQVGCDPLVPDWLCHNKLPVGIAIAIGVTGVASIILFRFRSKILDR
;
A
#
# COMPACT_ATOMS: atom_id res chain seq x y z
N MET A 1 -54.31 72.54 -41.21
CA MET A 1 -53.45 72.47 -40.01
C MET A 1 -54.12 71.46 -39.09
N THR A 2 -53.58 70.38 -38.56
CA THR A 2 -52.28 69.69 -38.42
C THR A 2 -52.66 68.45 -37.57
N LYS A 3 -52.04 67.28 -37.53
CA LYS A 3 -51.00 66.55 -38.26
C LYS A 3 -51.20 65.08 -37.83
N GLY A 4 -50.87 64.15 -38.73
CA GLY A 4 -51.01 62.71 -38.52
C GLY A 4 -49.93 62.08 -37.62
N LYS A 5 -50.27 60.85 -37.20
CA LYS A 5 -49.57 59.86 -36.34
C LYS A 5 -48.05 59.75 -36.54
N LYS A 6 -47.35 59.39 -35.45
CA LYS A 6 -46.17 58.49 -35.47
C LYS A 6 -45.96 57.84 -34.10
N VAL A 7 -45.82 56.51 -34.11
CA VAL A 7 -45.22 55.64 -33.09
C VAL A 7 -43.74 55.45 -33.50
N ILE A 8 -42.81 55.30 -32.53
CA ILE A 8 -41.44 54.70 -32.61
C ILE A 8 -40.79 54.79 -31.18
N PRO A 9 -39.81 53.92 -30.83
CA PRO A 9 -39.68 53.25 -29.53
C PRO A 9 -38.59 53.81 -28.60
N ILE A 10 -38.51 53.26 -27.38
CA ILE A 10 -37.54 53.59 -26.33
C ILE A 10 -36.33 52.63 -26.45
N GLY A 11 -35.17 53.18 -26.78
CA GLY A 11 -33.86 52.54 -26.66
C GLY A 11 -33.19 52.97 -25.36
N LEU A 12 -32.58 52.00 -24.68
CA LEU A 12 -31.83 52.12 -23.43
C LEU A 12 -30.53 52.92 -23.66
N CYS A 13 -30.24 53.88 -22.78
CA CYS A 13 -29.03 54.70 -22.83
C CYS A 13 -28.04 54.21 -21.76
N LEU A 14 -26.85 53.82 -22.20
CA LEU A 14 -25.67 53.51 -21.37
C LEU A 14 -25.19 54.76 -20.61
N VAL A 15 -24.92 54.62 -19.32
CA VAL A 15 -24.11 55.56 -18.53
C VAL A 15 -22.82 54.84 -18.17
N ILE A 16 -21.71 55.34 -18.72
CA ILE A 16 -20.35 54.89 -18.42
C ILE A 16 -19.91 55.57 -17.12
N LEU A 17 -19.61 54.80 -16.08
CA LEU A 17 -18.87 55.25 -14.90
C LEU A 17 -17.48 54.61 -14.94
N SER A 18 -16.46 55.42 -15.15
CA SER A 18 -15.07 55.01 -15.25
C SER A 18 -14.52 54.68 -13.86
N ILE A 19 -14.25 53.40 -13.58
CA ILE A 19 -13.40 52.97 -12.46
C ILE A 19 -12.05 52.59 -13.07
N VAL A 20 -11.00 53.27 -12.62
CA VAL A 20 -9.61 52.99 -12.99
C VAL A 20 -9.16 51.80 -12.17
N PHE A 21 -9.13 50.61 -12.77
CA PHE A 21 -8.36 49.49 -12.23
C PHE A 21 -6.90 49.68 -12.62
N SER A 22 -6.03 49.70 -11.61
CA SER A 22 -4.61 49.48 -11.75
C SER A 22 -4.42 48.03 -12.19
N SER A 23 -4.23 47.82 -13.49
CA SER A 23 -3.84 46.53 -14.05
C SER A 23 -2.41 46.21 -13.62
N SER A 24 -2.26 45.42 -12.55
CA SER A 24 -1.12 44.52 -12.45
C SER A 24 -1.44 43.35 -13.36
N ILE A 25 -1.04 43.47 -14.62
CA ILE A 25 -0.95 42.31 -15.52
C ILE A 25 0.16 41.45 -14.92
N VAL A 26 -0.21 40.36 -14.24
CA VAL A 26 0.71 39.24 -14.09
C VAL A 26 0.79 38.64 -15.49
N GLN A 27 1.97 38.77 -16.06
CA GLN A 27 2.32 38.17 -17.32
C GLN A 27 2.44 36.67 -17.02
N VAL A 28 1.41 35.88 -17.36
CA VAL A 28 1.54 34.41 -17.42
C VAL A 28 2.68 34.15 -18.39
N SER A 29 3.83 33.74 -17.84
CA SER A 29 4.99 33.35 -18.62
C SER A 29 4.59 32.15 -19.46
N SER A 30 5.03 32.14 -20.71
CA SER A 30 4.92 31.00 -21.60
C SER A 30 5.34 29.72 -20.88
N PHE A 31 4.42 28.76 -20.81
CA PHE A 31 4.63 27.41 -20.29
C PHE A 31 5.87 26.79 -20.93
N ASP A 32 6.81 26.35 -20.10
CA ASP A 32 8.03 25.69 -20.54
C ASP A 32 7.69 24.20 -20.71
N THR A 33 7.28 23.80 -21.92
CA THR A 33 6.88 22.43 -22.29
C THR A 33 8.06 21.43 -22.33
N ALA A 34 9.10 21.64 -21.51
CA ALA A 34 10.39 20.97 -21.64
C ALA A 34 10.75 20.07 -20.44
N LYS A 35 9.79 19.78 -19.55
CA LYS A 35 9.98 18.93 -18.37
C LYS A 35 9.04 17.72 -18.26
N ASN A 36 8.10 17.53 -19.19
CA ASN A 36 7.07 16.51 -19.01
C ASN A 36 7.56 15.16 -19.51
N ASN A 37 7.69 14.18 -18.62
CA ASN A 37 7.72 12.76 -19.00
C ASN A 37 6.29 12.19 -19.15
N THR A 38 5.25 12.93 -18.77
CA THR A 38 3.85 12.52 -18.95
C THR A 38 3.30 12.91 -20.32
N SER A 39 2.62 11.98 -20.99
CA SER A 39 1.97 12.25 -22.28
C SER A 39 0.78 13.21 -22.13
N THR A 40 0.76 14.30 -22.90
CA THR A 40 -0.39 15.22 -22.96
C THR A 40 -1.54 14.67 -23.81
N THR A 41 -1.39 13.48 -24.40
CA THR A 41 -2.43 12.80 -25.18
C THR A 41 -2.85 11.53 -24.48
N PRO A 42 -4.16 11.31 -24.27
CA PRO A 42 -4.61 10.11 -23.59
C PRO A 42 -4.26 8.87 -24.44
N VAL A 43 -3.81 7.80 -23.76
CA VAL A 43 -3.56 6.48 -24.35
C VAL A 43 -4.86 5.94 -24.93
N TRP A 44 -5.93 6.05 -24.14
CA TRP A 44 -7.29 5.76 -24.54
C TRP A 44 -8.28 6.68 -23.83
N ALA A 45 -9.47 6.78 -24.42
CA ALA A 45 -10.60 7.49 -23.83
C ALA A 45 -11.88 6.69 -24.08
N PHE A 46 -12.74 6.63 -23.08
CA PHE A 46 -14.05 5.98 -23.12
C PHE A 46 -15.15 7.03 -22.92
N THR A 47 -16.18 7.02 -23.78
CA THR A 47 -17.26 8.01 -23.74
C THR A 47 -18.52 7.42 -23.10
N THR A 48 -19.06 8.12 -22.12
CA THR A 48 -20.35 7.85 -21.46
C THR A 48 -21.45 8.78 -21.98
N GLU A 49 -22.71 8.54 -21.62
CA GLU A 49 -23.81 9.45 -22.02
C GLU A 49 -23.93 10.66 -21.07
N ASP A 50 -23.31 10.61 -19.90
CA ASP A 50 -23.28 11.65 -18.87
C ASP A 50 -21.97 11.58 -18.04
N ALA A 51 -21.76 12.52 -17.13
CA ALA A 51 -20.50 12.68 -16.40
C ALA A 51 -20.07 11.45 -15.57
N VAL A 52 -18.77 11.36 -15.34
CA VAL A 52 -18.10 10.43 -14.43
C VAL A 52 -17.38 11.27 -13.37
N TYR A 53 -17.96 11.36 -12.17
CA TYR A 53 -17.41 12.16 -11.07
C TYR A 53 -16.48 11.38 -10.12
N ASN A 54 -16.32 10.08 -10.34
CA ASN A 54 -15.54 9.21 -9.48
C ASN A 54 -14.48 8.44 -10.28
N PRO A 55 -13.34 8.11 -9.66
CA PRO A 55 -12.38 7.20 -10.29
C PRO A 55 -12.99 5.83 -10.57
N PRO A 56 -12.33 5.04 -11.43
CA PRO A 56 -12.56 3.61 -11.45
C PRO A 56 -11.89 2.92 -10.27
N THR A 57 -12.46 1.77 -9.91
CA THR A 57 -11.82 0.73 -9.12
C THR A 57 -11.08 -0.18 -10.07
N ILE A 58 -9.79 -0.37 -9.82
CA ILE A 58 -8.92 -1.23 -10.63
C ILE A 58 -8.85 -2.58 -9.92
N TYR A 59 -9.18 -3.67 -10.61
CA TYR A 59 -9.23 -4.99 -9.98
C TYR A 59 -9.06 -6.08 -11.04
N ASN A 60 -8.35 -7.16 -10.72
CA ASN A 60 -8.27 -8.36 -11.55
C ASN A 60 -9.54 -9.21 -11.31
N VAL A 61 -10.57 -9.00 -12.13
CA VAL A 61 -11.93 -9.50 -11.82
C VAL A 61 -12.08 -11.00 -11.93
N ASN A 62 -11.14 -11.68 -12.58
CA ASN A 62 -11.26 -13.09 -12.97
C ASN A 62 -9.98 -13.92 -12.76
N GLY A 63 -8.94 -13.35 -12.16
CA GLY A 63 -7.68 -14.03 -11.84
C GLY A 63 -6.83 -14.36 -13.09
N ASN A 64 -6.88 -13.54 -14.14
CA ASN A 64 -6.09 -13.72 -15.37
C ASN A 64 -4.85 -12.84 -15.47
N ASP A 65 -4.54 -12.08 -14.42
CA ASP A 65 -3.43 -11.13 -14.32
C ASP A 65 -3.58 -9.92 -15.27
N GLU A 66 -4.77 -9.70 -15.83
CA GLU A 66 -5.13 -8.46 -16.54
C GLU A 66 -6.00 -7.61 -15.62
N LEU A 67 -5.70 -6.32 -15.50
CA LEU A 67 -6.48 -5.42 -14.65
C LEU A 67 -7.68 -4.85 -15.41
N GLU A 68 -8.84 -4.89 -14.79
CA GLU A 68 -10.04 -4.22 -15.26
C GLU A 68 -10.40 -2.99 -14.43
N MET A 69 -11.12 -2.06 -15.05
CA MET A 69 -11.56 -0.82 -14.44
C MET A 69 -13.08 -0.81 -14.35
N ILE A 70 -13.60 -0.68 -13.13
CA ILE A 70 -15.04 -0.63 -12.87
C ILE A 70 -15.42 0.73 -12.29
N PHE A 71 -16.38 1.42 -12.91
CA PHE A 71 -16.80 2.76 -12.47
C PHE A 71 -18.29 3.02 -12.72
N GLY A 72 -18.83 4.00 -11.97
CA GLY A 72 -20.17 4.53 -12.15
C GLY A 72 -20.21 5.79 -13.01
N SER A 73 -21.33 6.00 -13.70
CA SER A 73 -21.64 7.25 -14.42
C SER A 73 -23.02 7.77 -14.04
N LEU A 74 -23.20 9.08 -14.17
CA LEU A 74 -24.50 9.74 -14.00
C LEU A 74 -25.52 9.31 -15.07
N ASP A 75 -25.09 8.62 -16.13
CA ASP A 75 -25.97 8.03 -17.16
C ASP A 75 -26.75 6.80 -16.67
N CYS A 76 -26.68 6.49 -15.37
CA CYS A 76 -27.27 5.33 -14.72
C CYS A 76 -26.63 3.99 -15.13
N ASN A 77 -25.38 3.99 -15.58
CA ASN A 77 -24.64 2.76 -15.84
C ASN A 77 -23.44 2.60 -14.92
N ILE A 78 -23.18 1.32 -14.62
CA ILE A 78 -21.90 0.82 -14.09
C ILE A 78 -21.19 0.18 -15.28
N TYR A 79 -19.95 0.58 -15.54
CA TYR A 79 -19.14 0.09 -16.65
C TYR A 79 -17.98 -0.74 -16.14
N CYS A 80 -17.58 -1.74 -16.93
CA CYS A 80 -16.31 -2.43 -16.79
C CYS A 80 -15.53 -2.35 -18.10
N LEU A 81 -14.29 -1.87 -18.01
CA LEU A 81 -13.35 -1.75 -19.12
C LEU A 81 -12.12 -2.62 -18.87
N SER A 82 -11.53 -3.16 -19.94
CA SER A 82 -10.19 -3.76 -19.88
C SER A 82 -9.12 -2.67 -19.77
N GLN A 83 -7.88 -3.01 -19.37
CA GLN A 83 -6.70 -2.12 -19.36
C GLN A 83 -6.50 -1.23 -20.62
N ASN A 84 -6.97 -1.66 -21.80
CA ASN A 84 -6.89 -0.86 -23.04
C ASN A 84 -8.08 0.09 -23.31
N GLY A 85 -8.99 0.27 -22.34
CA GLY A 85 -10.19 1.11 -22.46
C GLY A 85 -11.36 0.49 -23.24
N SER A 86 -11.28 -0.78 -23.63
CA SER A 86 -12.40 -1.47 -24.29
C SER A 86 -13.46 -1.91 -23.28
N LYS A 87 -14.73 -1.60 -23.58
CA LYS A 87 -15.85 -2.05 -22.76
C LYS A 87 -16.02 -3.57 -22.78
N ILE A 88 -15.98 -4.17 -21.60
CA ILE A 88 -16.29 -5.59 -21.36
C ILE A 88 -17.78 -5.74 -21.14
N TRP A 89 -18.34 -5.06 -20.13
CA TRP A 89 -19.77 -5.08 -19.82
C TRP A 89 -20.26 -3.73 -19.28
N ASN A 90 -21.58 -3.57 -19.22
CA ASN A 90 -22.22 -2.50 -18.45
C ASN A 90 -23.55 -2.99 -17.86
N TYR A 91 -23.90 -2.47 -16.69
CA TYR A 91 -25.17 -2.70 -16.02
C TYR A 91 -25.91 -1.37 -15.86
N THR A 92 -27.18 -1.31 -16.27
CA THR A 92 -27.99 -0.09 -16.17
C THR A 92 -28.91 -0.16 -14.94
N THR A 93 -28.77 0.81 -14.04
CA THR A 93 -29.59 0.95 -12.83
C THR A 93 -30.94 1.61 -13.11
N GLU A 94 -31.78 1.69 -12.09
CA GLU A 94 -33.05 2.41 -12.21
C GLU A 94 -32.84 3.92 -12.14
N THR A 95 -33.73 4.68 -12.79
CA THR A 95 -33.63 6.15 -12.79
C THR A 95 -34.26 6.75 -11.54
N SER A 96 -33.57 7.69 -10.89
CA SER A 96 -34.09 8.47 -9.77
C SER A 96 -34.70 9.80 -10.24
N PRO A 97 -35.74 10.32 -9.54
CA PRO A 97 -36.36 11.60 -9.88
C PRO A 97 -35.58 12.83 -9.37
N THR A 98 -34.57 12.66 -8.53
CA THR A 98 -33.91 13.75 -7.78
C THR A 98 -32.42 13.91 -8.07
N LEU A 99 -31.71 12.82 -8.32
CA LEU A 99 -30.30 12.75 -8.70
C LEU A 99 -30.18 11.71 -9.82
N GLU A 100 -29.19 11.83 -10.69
CA GLU A 100 -29.04 10.93 -11.85
C GLU A 100 -27.84 9.99 -11.63
N GLY A 101 -28.06 8.70 -11.87
CA GLY A 101 -27.03 7.67 -12.00
C GLY A 101 -26.24 7.26 -10.75
N ILE A 102 -24.95 7.01 -10.96
CA ILE A 102 -24.03 6.37 -10.01
C ILE A 102 -22.91 7.35 -9.70
N ASP A 103 -23.00 7.92 -8.50
CA ASP A 103 -22.05 8.89 -7.96
C ASP A 103 -21.17 8.30 -6.84
N ALA A 104 -21.38 7.03 -6.50
CA ALA A 104 -20.49 6.31 -5.59
C ALA A 104 -19.41 5.57 -6.40
N THR A 105 -18.18 5.53 -5.89
CA THR A 105 -17.13 4.66 -6.39
C THR A 105 -17.49 3.20 -6.06
N PRO A 106 -17.49 2.28 -7.04
CA PRO A 106 -17.71 0.86 -6.76
C PRO A 106 -16.63 0.27 -5.84
N VAL A 107 -16.96 -0.71 -5.02
CA VAL A 107 -15.97 -1.55 -4.31
C VAL A 107 -15.97 -2.91 -4.97
N VAL A 108 -14.80 -3.42 -5.33
CA VAL A 108 -14.66 -4.72 -6.01
C VAL A 108 -13.78 -5.63 -5.18
N MET A 109 -14.26 -6.81 -4.82
CA MET A 109 -13.50 -7.81 -4.07
C MET A 109 -14.14 -9.19 -4.21
N ASP A 110 -13.34 -10.24 -4.29
CA ASP A 110 -13.80 -11.63 -4.18
C ASP A 110 -14.16 -11.96 -2.72
N THR A 111 -15.43 -11.77 -2.38
CA THR A 111 -15.92 -11.93 -1.00
C THR A 111 -16.33 -13.36 -0.66
N ASP A 112 -16.47 -14.24 -1.66
CA ASP A 112 -16.82 -15.63 -1.45
C ASP A 112 -15.71 -16.64 -1.81
N GLN A 113 -14.55 -16.11 -2.22
CA GLN A 113 -13.31 -16.82 -2.53
C GLN A 113 -13.49 -17.83 -3.68
N ASP A 114 -14.27 -17.46 -4.69
CA ASP A 114 -14.50 -18.29 -5.88
C ASP A 114 -13.58 -17.98 -7.07
N GLY A 115 -12.75 -16.95 -6.94
CA GLY A 115 -11.84 -16.44 -7.96
C GLY A 115 -12.46 -15.37 -8.87
N VAL A 116 -13.69 -14.94 -8.62
CA VAL A 116 -14.36 -13.84 -9.31
C VAL A 116 -14.73 -12.76 -8.31
N GLY A 117 -14.41 -11.50 -8.64
CA GLY A 117 -14.78 -10.38 -7.76
C GLY A 117 -16.29 -10.12 -7.72
N GLU A 118 -16.78 -9.58 -6.61
CA GLU A 118 -18.09 -8.94 -6.50
C GLU A 118 -17.96 -7.41 -6.52
N VAL A 119 -18.82 -6.76 -7.30
CA VAL A 119 -18.94 -5.30 -7.37
C VAL A 119 -20.07 -4.83 -6.46
N PHE A 120 -19.75 -4.03 -5.45
CA PHE A 120 -20.71 -3.37 -4.57
C PHE A 120 -20.77 -1.89 -4.88
N VAL A 121 -21.96 -1.35 -5.15
CA VAL A 121 -22.12 0.07 -5.45
C VAL A 121 -23.51 0.58 -5.10
N GLY A 122 -23.58 1.82 -4.64
CA GLY A 122 -24.83 2.52 -4.37
C GLY A 122 -25.31 3.36 -5.55
N GLY A 123 -26.63 3.44 -5.71
CA GLY A 123 -27.26 4.27 -6.74
C GLY A 123 -28.05 5.44 -6.18
N ALA A 124 -28.21 6.48 -7.01
CA ALA A 124 -29.10 7.59 -6.72
C ALA A 124 -30.58 7.20 -6.66
N ASP A 125 -30.93 6.00 -7.13
CA ASP A 125 -32.24 5.36 -6.98
C ASP A 125 -32.49 4.80 -5.58
N GLY A 126 -31.48 4.88 -4.71
CA GLY A 126 -31.50 4.42 -3.33
C GLY A 126 -31.26 2.93 -3.15
N SER A 127 -30.88 2.24 -4.22
CA SER A 127 -30.54 0.84 -4.18
C SER A 127 -29.03 0.63 -4.03
N VAL A 128 -28.66 -0.36 -3.22
CA VAL A 128 -27.34 -0.98 -3.27
C VAL A 128 -27.39 -2.19 -4.19
N TYR A 129 -26.37 -2.30 -5.03
CA TYR A 129 -26.20 -3.34 -6.04
C TYR A 129 -25.00 -4.21 -5.68
N CYS A 130 -25.15 -5.53 -5.85
CA CYS A 130 -24.05 -6.48 -5.88
C CYS A 130 -24.08 -7.19 -7.24
N LEU A 131 -23.01 -7.03 -8.01
CA LEU A 131 -22.86 -7.60 -9.35
C LEU A 131 -21.64 -8.52 -9.39
N SER A 132 -21.64 -9.53 -10.25
CA SER A 132 -20.42 -10.27 -10.58
C SER A 132 -19.49 -9.38 -11.41
N ALA A 133 -18.21 -9.31 -11.04
CA ALA A 133 -17.24 -8.47 -11.72
C ALA A 133 -16.81 -9.01 -13.10
N ASP A 134 -16.94 -10.32 -13.35
CA ASP A 134 -16.64 -10.94 -14.66
C ASP A 134 -17.66 -10.52 -15.74
N ASP A 135 -18.95 -10.50 -15.43
CA ASP A 135 -20.00 -10.32 -16.45
C ASP A 135 -21.07 -9.26 -16.15
N GLY A 136 -20.96 -8.58 -15.00
CA GLY A 136 -21.88 -7.52 -14.57
C GLY A 136 -23.27 -8.01 -14.21
N LYS A 137 -23.50 -9.33 -14.04
CA LYS A 137 -24.81 -9.84 -13.63
C LYS A 137 -25.09 -9.53 -12.18
N GLU A 138 -26.30 -9.06 -11.91
CA GLU A 138 -26.83 -8.88 -10.57
C GLU A 138 -26.86 -10.21 -9.80
N ILE A 139 -26.16 -10.21 -8.66
CA ILE A 139 -26.19 -11.27 -7.65
C ILE A 139 -27.36 -10.96 -6.70
N TRP A 140 -27.39 -9.74 -6.17
CA TRP A 140 -28.50 -9.23 -5.37
C TRP A 140 -28.61 -7.70 -5.44
N LYS A 141 -29.79 -7.20 -5.04
CA LYS A 141 -30.12 -5.78 -4.96
C LYS A 141 -30.96 -5.53 -3.70
N TYR A 142 -30.70 -4.43 -3.01
CA TYR A 142 -31.49 -4.00 -1.85
C TYR A 142 -31.83 -2.51 -1.93
N ASP A 143 -33.08 -2.15 -1.63
CA ASP A 143 -33.58 -0.76 -1.65
C ASP A 143 -33.56 -0.15 -0.24
N THR A 144 -32.75 0.89 -0.04
CA THR A 144 -32.64 1.64 1.23
C THR A 144 -33.65 2.79 1.33
N GLU A 145 -34.48 2.98 0.31
CA GLU A 145 -35.49 4.04 0.18
C GLU A 145 -34.92 5.48 0.17
N GLY A 146 -33.60 5.64 0.10
CA GLY A 146 -32.90 6.93 0.07
C GLY A 146 -31.61 6.86 -0.73
N VAL A 147 -31.22 7.99 -1.33
CA VAL A 147 -30.05 8.09 -2.22
C VAL A 147 -28.79 7.55 -1.54
N ILE A 148 -27.99 6.78 -2.29
CA ILE A 148 -26.63 6.40 -1.92
C ILE A 148 -25.68 7.05 -2.93
N ALA A 149 -24.95 8.07 -2.49
CA ALA A 149 -23.99 8.80 -3.31
C ALA A 149 -22.57 8.82 -2.73
N ALA A 150 -22.39 8.37 -1.48
CA ALA A 150 -21.09 8.17 -0.90
C ALA A 150 -20.61 6.74 -1.19
N ASP A 151 -19.29 6.55 -1.12
CA ASP A 151 -18.66 5.26 -1.33
C ASP A 151 -19.07 4.28 -0.22
N LEU A 152 -18.99 2.99 -0.54
CA LEU A 152 -19.30 1.90 0.40
C LEU A 152 -17.99 1.40 1.03
N ALA A 153 -18.08 0.70 2.16
CA ALA A 153 -16.95 -0.02 2.72
C ALA A 153 -17.25 -1.52 2.79
N VAL A 154 -16.33 -2.37 2.37
CA VAL A 154 -16.44 -3.83 2.52
C VAL A 154 -15.43 -4.28 3.55
N VAL A 155 -15.88 -5.05 4.54
CA VAL A 155 -15.10 -5.37 5.74
C VAL A 155 -15.31 -6.82 6.15
N HIS A 156 -14.24 -7.48 6.57
CA HIS A 156 -14.30 -8.83 7.08
C HIS A 156 -14.76 -8.82 8.56
N ILE A 157 -15.91 -9.43 8.86
CA ILE A 157 -16.37 -9.58 10.26
C ILE A 157 -16.48 -11.07 10.60
N GLN A 158 -15.65 -11.50 11.56
CA GLN A 158 -15.60 -12.88 12.05
C GLN A 158 -15.20 -13.89 10.96
N GLU A 159 -16.16 -14.56 10.33
CA GLU A 159 -15.94 -15.60 9.30
C GLU A 159 -16.56 -15.18 7.94
N SER A 160 -16.90 -13.90 7.76
CA SER A 160 -17.60 -13.47 6.54
C SER A 160 -17.48 -11.98 6.28
N PHE A 161 -17.44 -11.61 5.01
CA PHE A 161 -17.47 -10.21 4.60
C PHE A 161 -18.84 -9.56 4.76
N LYS A 162 -18.82 -8.25 4.96
CA LYS A 162 -19.97 -7.38 5.16
C LYS A 162 -19.76 -6.10 4.36
N VAL A 163 -20.85 -5.52 3.87
CA VAL A 163 -20.83 -4.22 3.20
C VAL A 163 -21.56 -3.19 4.03
N ILE A 164 -20.87 -2.10 4.33
CA ILE A 164 -21.34 -0.91 5.03
C ILE A 164 -21.81 0.10 3.99
N VAL A 165 -23.07 0.52 4.10
CA VAL A 165 -23.72 1.37 3.10
C VAL A 165 -24.23 2.66 3.76
N PRO A 166 -23.64 3.82 3.42
CA PRO A 166 -24.19 5.12 3.81
C PRO A 166 -25.39 5.47 2.92
N SER A 167 -26.51 5.90 3.50
CA SER A 167 -27.69 6.32 2.75
C SER A 167 -28.30 7.58 3.37
N GLU A 168 -29.14 8.27 2.61
CA GLU A 168 -30.01 9.33 3.14
C GLU A 168 -30.89 8.87 4.32
N THR A 169 -31.19 7.57 4.40
CA THR A 169 -32.04 6.99 5.45
C THR A 169 -31.27 6.44 6.65
N GLY A 170 -29.93 6.37 6.58
CA GLY A 170 -29.11 5.86 7.67
C GLY A 170 -27.92 5.04 7.20
N LEU A 171 -27.20 4.45 8.15
CA LEU A 171 -26.08 3.54 7.89
C LEU A 171 -26.56 2.08 7.97
N TYR A 172 -26.24 1.29 6.97
CA TYR A 172 -26.66 -0.11 6.87
C TYR A 172 -25.45 -1.05 6.85
N CYS A 173 -25.62 -2.27 7.35
CA CYS A 173 -24.66 -3.35 7.20
C CYS A 173 -25.36 -4.58 6.61
N PHE A 174 -24.87 -5.05 5.45
CA PHE A 174 -25.41 -6.20 4.73
C PHE A 174 -24.37 -7.32 4.63
N ASN A 175 -24.84 -8.56 4.49
CA ASN A 175 -24.00 -9.66 4.04
C ASN A 175 -23.65 -9.47 2.56
N THR A 176 -22.38 -9.66 2.22
CA THR A 176 -21.92 -9.61 0.82
C THR A 176 -22.50 -10.74 -0.03
N SER A 177 -22.75 -11.92 0.55
CA SER A 177 -23.18 -13.12 -0.18
C SER A 177 -24.66 -13.13 -0.62
N ASP A 178 -25.55 -12.45 0.12
CA ASP A 178 -27.00 -12.52 -0.15
C ASP A 178 -27.77 -11.21 0.02
N GLY A 179 -27.09 -10.11 0.36
CA GLY A 179 -27.72 -8.82 0.65
C GLY A 179 -28.57 -8.83 1.93
N GLY A 180 -28.41 -9.84 2.79
CA GLY A 180 -29.11 -9.95 4.05
C GLY A 180 -28.73 -8.83 5.02
N LEU A 181 -29.71 -8.05 5.47
CA LEU A 181 -29.51 -6.97 6.44
C LEU A 181 -29.11 -7.52 7.82
N ASN A 182 -27.95 -7.11 8.33
CA ASN A 182 -27.46 -7.43 9.67
C ASN A 182 -27.99 -6.43 10.70
N TRP A 183 -27.67 -5.15 10.50
CA TRP A 183 -28.12 -4.06 11.35
C TRP A 183 -28.25 -2.78 10.53
N HIS A 184 -28.94 -1.79 11.12
CA HIS A 184 -29.18 -0.48 10.51
C HIS A 184 -29.29 0.59 11.61
N VAL A 185 -28.70 1.76 11.34
CA VAL A 185 -28.70 2.93 12.22
C VAL A 185 -29.43 4.08 11.50
N ASP A 186 -30.61 4.46 12.02
CA ASP A 186 -31.36 5.64 11.58
C ASP A 186 -31.37 6.70 12.68
N ASP A 187 -30.58 7.75 12.45
CA ASP A 187 -30.56 8.96 13.28
C ASP A 187 -31.38 10.11 12.66
N GLY A 188 -32.01 9.88 11.50
CA GLY A 188 -32.72 10.89 10.71
C GLY A 188 -31.79 11.92 10.06
N GLU A 189 -30.52 11.58 9.88
CA GLU A 189 -29.47 12.44 9.34
C GLU A 189 -28.91 11.81 8.05
N PRO A 190 -29.09 12.45 6.88
CA PRO A 190 -28.54 11.92 5.64
C PRO A 190 -27.01 11.83 5.67
N ILE A 191 -26.49 10.72 5.13
CA ILE A 191 -25.07 10.41 5.06
C ILE A 191 -24.61 10.52 3.60
N TYR A 192 -23.73 11.47 3.33
CA TYR A 192 -23.05 11.65 2.03
C TYR A 192 -21.53 11.68 2.20
N SER A 193 -21.06 11.24 3.36
CA SER A 193 -19.65 11.08 3.70
C SER A 193 -19.38 9.58 3.65
N SER A 194 -18.33 9.16 2.93
CA SER A 194 -17.96 7.75 2.87
C SER A 194 -17.59 7.26 4.28
N PRO A 195 -18.11 6.11 4.74
CA PRO A 195 -17.82 5.59 6.06
C PRO A 195 -16.41 5.02 6.09
N VAL A 196 -15.76 5.20 7.23
CA VAL A 196 -14.40 4.72 7.46
C VAL A 196 -14.42 3.71 8.58
N VAL A 197 -13.79 2.54 8.38
CA VAL A 197 -13.73 1.45 9.36
C VAL A 197 -12.32 1.25 9.86
N ALA A 198 -12.12 1.26 11.17
CA ALA A 198 -10.81 1.23 11.85
C ALA A 198 -10.97 0.93 13.34
N ASP A 199 -9.92 0.46 14.02
CA ASP A 199 -9.89 0.44 15.49
C ASP A 199 -9.51 1.84 16.00
N LEU A 200 -10.50 2.65 16.30
CA LEU A 200 -10.26 4.07 16.61
C LEU A 200 -9.66 4.27 18.00
N ASN A 201 -9.73 3.27 18.86
CA ASN A 201 -9.48 3.43 20.29
C ASN A 201 -8.43 2.44 20.85
N GLY A 202 -7.90 1.55 20.00
CA GLY A 202 -6.86 0.59 20.33
C GLY A 202 -7.36 -0.54 21.24
N ASP A 203 -8.65 -0.91 21.15
CA ASP A 203 -9.24 -2.01 21.94
C ASP A 203 -9.41 -3.33 21.18
N ASP A 204 -8.81 -3.43 19.98
CA ASP A 204 -8.94 -4.52 19.01
C ASP A 204 -10.38 -4.70 18.48
N GLU A 205 -11.30 -3.76 18.77
CA GLU A 205 -12.65 -3.74 18.21
C GLU A 205 -12.80 -2.59 17.21
N ARG A 206 -13.03 -2.92 15.93
CA ARG A 206 -13.20 -1.88 14.90
C ARG A 206 -14.52 -1.12 15.06
N GLU A 207 -14.45 0.19 14.82
CA GLU A 207 -15.56 1.13 14.71
C GLU A 207 -15.75 1.62 13.27
N ILE A 208 -16.89 2.28 13.05
CA ILE A 208 -17.21 3.00 11.82
C ILE A 208 -17.40 4.47 12.16
N VAL A 209 -16.66 5.34 11.47
CA VAL A 209 -16.79 6.80 11.58
C VAL A 209 -17.26 7.43 10.28
N TYR A 210 -18.18 8.39 10.37
CA TYR A 210 -18.76 9.05 9.21
C TYR A 210 -19.33 10.44 9.53
N GLY A 211 -19.34 11.31 8.53
CA GLY A 211 -19.97 12.62 8.56
C GLY A 211 -21.45 12.62 8.15
N THR A 212 -22.19 13.66 8.53
CA THR A 212 -23.62 13.82 8.18
C THR A 212 -23.98 15.23 7.71
N ASN A 213 -25.12 15.33 7.03
CA ASN A 213 -25.74 16.61 6.65
C ASN A 213 -26.25 17.47 7.81
N MET A 214 -26.07 17.03 9.06
CA MET A 214 -26.40 17.83 10.24
C MET A 214 -25.16 18.37 10.97
N ASN A 215 -24.00 18.40 10.29
CA ASN A 215 -22.72 18.82 10.83
C ASN A 215 -22.29 18.01 12.06
N ARG A 216 -22.54 16.70 12.01
CA ARG A 216 -22.13 15.75 13.05
C ARG A 216 -21.27 14.66 12.47
N VAL A 217 -20.21 14.35 13.20
CA VAL A 217 -19.44 13.12 13.06
C VAL A 217 -20.03 12.11 14.03
N HIS A 218 -20.29 10.89 13.55
CA HIS A 218 -20.73 9.78 14.39
C HIS A 218 -19.68 8.68 14.36
N CYS A 219 -19.55 7.98 15.48
CA CYS A 219 -18.80 6.75 15.62
C CYS A 219 -19.72 5.65 16.15
N VAL A 220 -19.74 4.52 15.46
CA VAL A 220 -20.56 3.35 15.80
C VAL A 220 -19.71 2.09 15.80
N ASP A 221 -20.06 1.15 16.67
CA ASP A 221 -19.47 -0.18 16.72
C ASP A 221 -19.75 -0.97 15.44
N LEU A 222 -18.73 -1.57 14.82
CA LEU A 222 -18.86 -2.28 13.54
C LEU A 222 -19.78 -3.51 13.63
N ILE A 223 -19.70 -4.27 14.72
CA ILE A 223 -20.41 -5.56 14.86
C ILE A 223 -21.89 -5.33 15.16
N SER A 224 -22.22 -4.37 16.03
CA SER A 224 -23.55 -4.16 16.58
C SER A 224 -24.29 -2.96 15.99
N GLY A 225 -23.58 -2.05 15.31
CA GLY A 225 -24.11 -0.75 14.88
C GLY A 225 -24.48 0.17 16.03
N THR A 226 -24.01 -0.10 17.26
CA THR A 226 -24.35 0.73 18.41
C THR A 226 -23.47 1.96 18.47
N LYS A 227 -24.08 3.11 18.76
CA LYS A 227 -23.38 4.39 18.87
C LYS A 227 -22.41 4.40 20.04
N ARG A 228 -21.14 4.68 19.74
CA ARG A 228 -20.06 4.91 20.72
C ARG A 228 -20.07 6.39 21.13
N TRP A 229 -19.87 7.29 20.17
CA TRP A 229 -19.96 8.74 20.38
C TRP A 229 -20.49 9.48 19.14
N ASN A 230 -20.87 10.75 19.33
CA ASN A 230 -21.07 11.67 18.22
C ASN A 230 -20.72 13.10 18.64
N THR A 231 -20.18 13.86 17.69
CA THR A 231 -19.69 15.21 17.93
C THR A 231 -20.30 16.17 16.93
N THR A 232 -20.95 17.22 17.44
CA THR A 232 -21.46 18.32 16.61
C THR A 232 -20.38 19.39 16.49
N LEU A 233 -19.95 19.67 15.26
CA LEU A 233 -18.93 20.69 15.00
C LEU A 233 -19.53 22.10 15.10
N LEU A 234 -18.70 23.14 15.24
CA LEU A 234 -19.11 24.45 15.75
C LEU A 234 -20.17 25.20 14.93
N ASP A 235 -20.32 24.91 13.63
CA ASP A 235 -21.30 25.59 12.77
C ASP A 235 -22.52 24.70 12.45
N PRO A 236 -23.68 24.90 13.11
CA PRO A 236 -24.87 24.08 12.91
C PRO A 236 -25.54 24.27 11.53
N SER A 237 -25.04 25.16 10.69
CA SER A 237 -25.50 25.36 9.31
C SER A 237 -24.57 24.76 8.25
N SER A 238 -23.44 24.17 8.66
CA SER A 238 -22.56 23.43 7.76
C SER A 238 -23.08 22.01 7.52
N VAL A 239 -22.47 21.30 6.57
CA VAL A 239 -22.69 19.88 6.28
C VAL A 239 -21.34 19.20 6.14
N ILE A 240 -21.31 17.87 6.22
CA ILE A 240 -20.11 17.07 6.07
C ILE A 240 -20.36 16.06 4.94
N TRP A 241 -19.71 16.29 3.81
CA TRP A 241 -19.70 15.39 2.65
C TRP A 241 -18.34 14.75 2.44
N THR A 242 -17.30 15.32 3.04
CA THR A 242 -15.96 14.76 2.97
C THR A 242 -15.86 13.49 3.77
N THR A 243 -14.96 12.63 3.33
CA THR A 243 -14.60 11.40 4.03
C THR A 243 -13.61 11.75 5.14
N PRO A 244 -13.79 11.21 6.36
CA PRO A 244 -12.76 11.18 7.39
C PRO A 244 -11.45 10.59 6.83
N ILE A 245 -10.31 11.13 7.20
CA ILE A 245 -9.03 10.41 7.12
C ILE A 245 -8.57 10.11 8.54
N LEU A 246 -7.91 8.97 8.77
CA LEU A 246 -7.42 8.58 10.09
C LEU A 246 -5.90 8.55 10.05
N VAL A 247 -5.29 8.92 11.17
CA VAL A 247 -3.85 8.88 11.36
C VAL A 247 -3.60 8.81 12.86
N ASP A 248 -2.71 7.92 13.30
CA ASP A 248 -2.19 7.95 14.67
C ASP A 248 -1.07 8.99 14.73
N VAL A 249 -1.39 10.22 15.14
CA VAL A 249 -0.37 11.30 15.18
C VAL A 249 0.44 11.29 16.46
N GLU A 250 0.02 10.53 17.48
CA GLU A 250 0.66 10.49 18.80
C GLU A 250 1.41 9.16 19.08
N ASP A 251 1.31 8.18 18.16
CA ASP A 251 1.83 6.80 18.27
C ASP A 251 1.39 6.15 19.59
N ASP A 252 0.11 6.35 19.93
CA ASP A 252 -0.49 5.88 21.18
C ASP A 252 -1.56 4.79 20.99
N GLY A 253 -1.83 4.43 19.73
CA GLY A 253 -2.84 3.46 19.31
C GLY A 253 -4.27 4.01 19.29
N ILE A 254 -4.47 5.30 19.55
CA ILE A 254 -5.75 5.99 19.34
C ILE A 254 -5.60 6.84 18.07
N LEU A 255 -6.54 6.67 17.15
CA LEU A 255 -6.46 7.39 15.88
C LEU A 255 -7.06 8.79 15.97
N GLU A 256 -6.41 9.74 15.32
CA GLU A 256 -6.99 11.04 15.01
C GLU A 256 -7.70 11.02 13.67
N LEU A 257 -8.92 11.55 13.69
CA LEU A 257 -9.73 11.79 12.51
C LEU A 257 -9.51 13.22 12.01
N TYR A 258 -9.20 13.39 10.72
CA TYR A 258 -9.24 14.67 10.03
C TYR A 258 -10.42 14.77 9.06
N ILE A 259 -11.19 15.87 9.17
CA ILE A 259 -12.38 16.08 8.34
C ILE A 259 -12.61 17.54 7.99
N THR A 260 -13.07 17.77 6.76
CA THR A 260 -13.33 19.13 6.26
C THR A 260 -14.82 19.36 6.09
N THR A 261 -15.37 20.33 6.81
CA THR A 261 -16.80 20.70 6.65
C THR A 261 -17.03 21.51 5.38
N PHE A 262 -18.27 21.55 4.87
CA PHE A 262 -18.61 22.32 3.66
C PHE A 262 -18.22 23.80 3.70
N GLN A 263 -18.19 24.42 4.87
CA GLN A 263 -17.72 25.80 5.03
C GLN A 263 -16.19 25.97 5.04
N GLY A 264 -15.44 24.88 4.84
CA GLY A 264 -13.99 24.88 4.76
C GLY A 264 -13.29 24.79 6.11
N TYR A 265 -13.98 24.47 7.21
CA TYR A 265 -13.32 24.18 8.49
C TYR A 265 -12.72 22.78 8.49
N VAL A 266 -11.42 22.67 8.76
CA VAL A 266 -10.68 21.40 8.91
C VAL A 266 -10.54 21.10 10.40
N TYR A 267 -11.12 20.00 10.85
CA TYR A 267 -11.08 19.56 12.25
C TYR A 267 -10.22 18.30 12.39
N ARG A 268 -9.52 18.22 13.52
CA ARG A 268 -8.98 16.99 14.09
C ARG A 268 -9.91 16.51 15.20
N LEU A 269 -10.24 15.22 15.24
CA LEU A 269 -11.03 14.60 16.29
C LEU A 269 -10.27 13.41 16.88
N ASP A 270 -10.33 13.27 18.20
CA ASP A 270 -9.82 12.09 18.92
C ASP A 270 -10.74 10.88 18.69
N GLY A 271 -10.17 9.72 18.34
CA GLY A 271 -10.89 8.51 17.93
C GLY A 271 -11.73 7.86 19.03
N ASP A 272 -11.26 7.87 20.28
CA ASP A 272 -11.97 7.30 21.43
C ASP A 272 -13.11 8.22 21.92
N SER A 273 -12.81 9.51 22.09
CA SER A 273 -13.71 10.47 22.74
C SER A 273 -14.57 11.30 21.78
N GLY A 274 -14.12 11.44 20.53
CA GLY A 274 -14.69 12.36 19.55
C GLY A 274 -14.42 13.84 19.85
N GLU A 275 -13.47 14.18 20.73
CA GLU A 275 -13.15 15.59 21.05
C GLU A 275 -12.59 16.30 19.81
N ALA A 276 -13.26 17.36 19.36
CA ALA A 276 -12.92 18.06 18.12
C ALA A 276 -12.12 19.35 18.35
N THR A 277 -10.99 19.47 17.64
CA THR A 277 -10.14 20.66 17.57
C THR A 277 -10.16 21.22 16.16
N LEU A 278 -10.38 22.54 16.03
CA LEU A 278 -10.28 23.22 14.74
C LEU A 278 -8.81 23.46 14.41
N MET A 279 -8.34 22.90 13.29
CA MET A 279 -6.95 22.97 12.85
C MET A 279 -6.73 24.09 11.85
N LYS A 280 -7.47 24.06 10.72
CA LYS A 280 -7.29 24.97 9.58
C LYS A 280 -8.62 25.47 9.01
N THR A 281 -8.51 26.41 8.08
CA THR A 281 -9.64 26.90 7.29
C THR A 281 -9.23 27.03 5.83
N VAL A 282 -10.00 26.41 4.95
CA VAL A 282 -9.97 26.57 3.48
C VAL A 282 -11.26 27.26 3.00
N SER A 283 -11.41 27.53 1.71
CA SER A 283 -12.53 28.30 1.16
C SER A 283 -13.90 27.64 1.36
N THR A 284 -14.04 26.38 0.98
CA THR A 284 -15.25 25.55 1.08
C THR A 284 -14.83 24.08 1.00
N GLY A 285 -15.34 23.21 1.87
CA GLY A 285 -14.94 21.81 1.94
C GLY A 285 -15.79 20.93 1.04
N TRP A 286 -15.27 20.60 -0.14
CA TRP A 286 -15.85 19.58 -1.01
C TRP A 286 -14.89 18.40 -1.18
N PRO A 287 -13.61 18.63 -1.52
CA PRO A 287 -12.64 17.55 -1.55
C PRO A 287 -12.37 17.02 -0.14
N SER A 288 -12.22 15.71 -0.02
CA SER A 288 -11.71 15.12 1.23
C SER A 288 -10.26 15.55 1.43
N PRO A 289 -9.81 15.79 2.69
CA PRO A 289 -8.38 15.89 2.95
C PRO A 289 -7.69 14.54 2.65
N VAL A 290 -6.38 14.57 2.46
CA VAL A 290 -5.52 13.38 2.32
C VAL A 290 -4.34 13.49 3.28
N VAL A 291 -3.71 12.37 3.60
CA VAL A 291 -2.55 12.28 4.49
C VAL A 291 -1.46 11.45 3.84
N ALA A 292 -0.20 11.80 4.06
CA ALA A 292 0.98 11.00 3.73
C ALA A 292 2.22 11.57 4.42
N ASP A 293 3.26 10.76 4.60
CA ASP A 293 4.62 11.27 4.89
C ASP A 293 5.24 11.78 3.58
N LEU A 294 5.06 13.07 3.29
CA LEU A 294 5.55 13.71 2.06
C LEU A 294 7.04 13.99 2.15
N ASN A 295 7.56 14.18 3.35
CA ASN A 295 8.88 14.73 3.58
C ASN A 295 9.93 13.67 4.01
N GLY A 296 9.49 12.46 4.32
CA GLY A 296 10.29 11.29 4.67
C GLY A 296 10.83 11.32 6.10
N ASP A 297 10.18 12.03 7.02
CA ASP A 297 10.58 12.14 8.42
C ASP A 297 9.81 11.21 9.37
N ALA A 298 8.91 10.38 8.83
CA ALA A 298 8.00 9.49 9.53
C ALA A 298 6.92 10.22 10.38
N GLU A 299 6.77 11.53 10.23
CA GLU A 299 5.60 12.27 10.70
C GLU A 299 4.65 12.50 9.51
N MET A 300 3.35 12.44 9.76
CA MET A 300 2.35 12.49 8.69
C MET A 300 1.97 13.93 8.37
N GLU A 301 1.82 14.26 7.09
CA GLU A 301 1.30 15.54 6.61
C GLU A 301 -0.14 15.44 6.16
N VAL A 302 -0.98 16.40 6.56
CA VAL A 302 -2.35 16.54 6.03
C VAL A 302 -2.39 17.60 4.94
N ILE A 303 -2.95 17.23 3.79
CA ILE A 303 -3.27 18.14 2.70
C ILE A 303 -4.78 18.41 2.73
N ALA A 304 -5.15 19.64 3.05
CA ALA A 304 -6.53 20.10 3.00
C ALA A 304 -6.75 21.00 1.77
N VAL A 305 -7.81 20.72 1.02
CA VAL A 305 -8.16 21.43 -0.21
C VAL A 305 -9.52 22.09 -0.09
N GLY A 306 -9.56 23.36 -0.45
CA GLY A 306 -10.81 24.10 -0.64
C GLY A 306 -11.30 24.04 -2.07
N TYR A 307 -12.62 24.05 -2.24
CA TYR A 307 -13.25 24.02 -3.56
C TYR A 307 -12.84 25.19 -4.48
N ARG A 308 -12.29 26.30 -3.97
CA ARG A 308 -11.76 27.40 -4.82
C ARG A 308 -10.28 27.25 -5.18
N GLY A 309 -9.70 26.07 -4.98
CA GLY A 309 -8.31 25.79 -5.33
C GLY A 309 -7.28 26.15 -4.27
N ASP A 310 -7.69 26.57 -3.06
CA ASP A 310 -6.76 26.82 -1.97
C ASP A 310 -6.35 25.51 -1.28
N VAL A 311 -5.06 25.21 -1.35
CA VAL A 311 -4.42 24.02 -0.78
C VAL A 311 -3.54 24.42 0.39
N ILE A 312 -3.64 23.69 1.49
CA ILE A 312 -2.78 23.84 2.66
C ILE A 312 -2.23 22.46 3.02
N CYS A 313 -0.90 22.36 3.09
CA CYS A 313 -0.19 21.21 3.65
C CYS A 313 0.35 21.59 5.03
N PHE A 314 0.09 20.75 6.02
CA PHE A 314 0.49 20.99 7.40
C PHE A 314 0.77 19.68 8.13
N ASP A 315 1.63 19.76 9.13
CA ASP A 315 1.99 18.65 10.01
C ASP A 315 0.77 18.15 10.80
N ALA A 316 0.51 16.85 10.80
CA ALA A 316 -0.66 16.27 11.45
C ALA A 316 -0.56 16.28 12.99
N SER A 317 0.65 16.29 13.57
CA SER A 317 0.85 16.26 15.01
C SER A 317 0.58 17.61 15.65
N ASP A 318 1.19 18.68 15.12
CA ASP A 318 1.21 20.00 15.75
C ASP A 318 0.44 21.08 14.96
N GLY A 319 0.11 20.79 13.70
CA GLY A 319 -0.59 21.70 12.82
C GLY A 319 0.28 22.84 12.29
N GLU A 320 1.60 22.74 12.26
CA GLU A 320 2.48 23.73 11.62
C GLU A 320 2.31 23.71 10.09
N ASP A 321 2.20 24.89 9.48
CA ASP A 321 2.08 25.00 8.01
C ASP A 321 3.44 24.66 7.36
N LEU A 322 3.45 23.70 6.44
CA LEU A 322 4.62 23.41 5.61
C LEU A 322 4.62 24.29 4.37
N TRP A 323 3.54 24.22 3.59
CA TRP A 323 3.35 25.03 2.40
C TRP A 323 1.88 25.24 2.06
N THR A 324 1.61 26.22 1.20
CA THR A 324 0.28 26.53 0.68
C THR A 324 0.37 26.76 -0.81
N TYR A 325 -0.65 26.33 -1.54
CA TYR A 325 -0.74 26.52 -2.98
C TYR A 325 -2.14 27.04 -3.36
N ASP A 326 -2.23 27.81 -4.44
CA ASP A 326 -3.50 28.34 -4.98
C ASP A 326 -3.60 27.92 -6.45
N LEU A 327 -4.44 26.91 -6.70
CA LEU A 327 -4.71 26.38 -8.03
C LEU A 327 -5.47 27.38 -8.90
N GLY A 328 -6.14 28.37 -8.30
CA GLY A 328 -6.82 29.45 -9.01
C GLY A 328 -8.11 29.07 -9.74
N GLU A 329 -8.50 27.80 -9.68
CA GLU A 329 -9.67 27.20 -10.33
C GLU A 329 -10.50 26.42 -9.29
N ASP A 330 -11.76 26.11 -9.63
CA ASP A 330 -12.60 25.33 -8.73
C ASP A 330 -12.20 23.84 -8.71
N ILE A 331 -12.36 23.13 -7.58
CA ILE A 331 -11.96 21.74 -7.38
C ILE A 331 -13.05 20.97 -6.65
N ILE A 332 -13.42 19.81 -7.20
CA ILE A 332 -14.34 18.86 -6.54
C ILE A 332 -13.63 17.55 -6.22
N GLY A 333 -12.65 17.15 -7.03
CA GLY A 333 -11.91 15.92 -6.81
C GLY A 333 -11.04 15.98 -5.55
N THR A 334 -11.16 14.95 -4.70
CA THR A 334 -10.13 14.59 -3.72
C THR A 334 -8.77 14.43 -4.43
N PRO A 335 -7.69 15.06 -3.95
CA PRO A 335 -6.36 14.88 -4.51
C PRO A 335 -5.88 13.43 -4.41
N CYS A 336 -4.94 13.05 -5.27
CA CYS A 336 -4.28 11.75 -5.27
C CYS A 336 -2.81 11.96 -4.93
N ILE A 337 -2.29 11.21 -3.97
CA ILE A 337 -0.86 11.20 -3.67
C ILE A 337 -0.28 9.97 -4.37
N ALA A 338 0.74 10.12 -5.21
CA ALA A 338 1.37 9.01 -5.92
C ALA A 338 2.85 9.34 -6.18
N ASP A 339 3.75 8.36 -6.18
CA ASP A 339 5.06 8.51 -6.83
C ASP A 339 4.82 8.34 -8.33
N VAL A 340 4.51 9.46 -9.00
CA VAL A 340 4.00 9.49 -10.38
C VAL A 340 5.14 9.32 -11.38
N ASP A 341 6.35 9.78 -11.02
CA ASP A 341 7.51 9.74 -11.91
C ASP A 341 8.52 8.63 -11.58
N LEU A 342 8.24 7.85 -10.54
CA LEU A 342 8.97 6.68 -10.06
C LEU A 342 10.36 7.03 -9.49
N ASP A 343 10.50 8.22 -8.90
CA ASP A 343 11.75 8.70 -8.29
C ASP A 343 11.91 8.34 -6.80
N GLY A 344 10.87 7.76 -6.19
CA GLY A 344 10.80 7.39 -4.78
C GLY A 344 10.32 8.50 -3.86
N GLN A 345 9.95 9.67 -4.38
CA GLN A 345 9.28 10.74 -3.65
C GLN A 345 7.80 10.81 -4.07
N LEU A 346 6.98 11.40 -3.21
CA LEU A 346 5.55 11.48 -3.44
C LEU A 346 5.17 12.80 -4.12
N GLU A 347 4.40 12.70 -5.19
CA GLU A 347 3.72 13.81 -5.84
C GLU A 347 2.24 13.87 -5.44
N ILE A 348 1.65 15.04 -5.65
CA ILE A 348 0.24 15.29 -5.37
C ILE A 348 -0.45 15.79 -6.63
N LEU A 349 -1.43 15.01 -7.07
CA LEU A 349 -2.25 15.28 -8.26
C LEU A 349 -3.57 15.94 -7.87
N PHE A 350 -3.88 17.03 -8.54
CA PHE A 350 -5.13 17.77 -8.41
C PHE A 350 -5.87 17.84 -9.75
N SER A 351 -7.16 17.54 -9.71
CA SER A 351 -8.07 17.68 -10.83
C SER A 351 -8.92 18.94 -10.67
N THR A 352 -8.82 19.89 -11.61
CA THR A 352 -9.62 21.12 -11.58
C THR A 352 -10.94 20.95 -12.34
N MET A 353 -11.95 21.72 -11.95
CA MET A 353 -13.28 21.73 -12.52
C MET A 353 -13.59 23.15 -13.00
N ASP A 354 -13.30 23.43 -14.26
CA ASP A 354 -13.73 24.66 -14.93
C ASP A 354 -13.95 24.43 -16.43
N TYR A 355 -14.28 25.49 -17.18
CA TYR A 355 -14.47 25.40 -18.65
C TYR A 355 -13.25 24.86 -19.40
N GLU A 356 -12.06 25.06 -18.85
CA GLU A 356 -10.79 24.46 -19.25
C GLU A 356 -10.29 23.73 -17.99
N SER A 357 -10.43 22.40 -17.96
CA SER A 357 -10.04 21.60 -16.79
C SER A 357 -8.58 21.16 -16.91
N TYR A 358 -7.88 21.07 -15.78
CA TYR A 358 -6.46 20.75 -15.72
C TYR A 358 -6.21 19.60 -14.75
N LEU A 359 -5.18 18.80 -15.08
CA LEU A 359 -4.51 17.92 -14.14
C LEU A 359 -3.21 18.61 -13.73
N VAL A 360 -3.08 18.94 -12.45
CA VAL A 360 -1.92 19.64 -11.89
C VAL A 360 -1.16 18.67 -10.99
N CYS A 361 0.16 18.56 -11.20
CA CYS A 361 1.05 17.80 -10.35
C CYS A 361 1.96 18.74 -9.56
N LEU A 362 2.01 18.53 -8.24
CA LEU A 362 2.94 19.21 -7.32
C LEU A 362 3.90 18.18 -6.73
N ASP A 363 5.15 18.57 -6.52
CA ASP A 363 6.09 17.80 -5.70
C ASP A 363 5.72 17.87 -4.21
N SER A 364 6.37 17.06 -3.37
CA SER A 364 6.19 17.03 -1.92
C SER A 364 6.42 18.38 -1.20
N GLU A 365 7.17 19.31 -1.83
CA GLU A 365 7.40 20.67 -1.34
C GLU A 365 6.31 21.67 -1.81
N GLY A 366 5.28 21.21 -2.51
CA GLY A 366 4.18 22.01 -3.03
C GLY A 366 4.55 22.86 -4.24
N LYS A 367 5.61 22.48 -4.98
CA LYS A 367 6.03 23.16 -6.21
C LYS A 367 5.52 22.42 -7.43
N GLU A 368 4.99 23.18 -8.37
CA GLU A 368 4.48 22.67 -9.64
C GLU A 368 5.58 21.93 -10.43
N GLU A 369 5.29 20.66 -10.70
CA GLU A 369 6.04 19.74 -11.54
C GLU A 369 5.64 19.92 -13.00
N TRP A 370 4.33 19.73 -13.26
CA TRP A 370 3.71 19.86 -14.56
C TRP A 370 2.20 20.11 -14.45
N VAL A 371 1.63 20.59 -15.56
CA VAL A 371 0.19 20.81 -15.72
C VAL A 371 -0.23 20.31 -17.11
N ILE A 372 -1.30 19.53 -17.17
CA ILE A 372 -1.90 19.04 -18.40
C ILE A 372 -3.30 19.63 -18.55
N GLU A 373 -3.58 20.22 -19.71
CA GLU A 373 -4.93 20.66 -20.08
C GLU A 373 -5.74 19.46 -20.55
N ILE A 374 -6.89 19.24 -19.94
CA ILE A 374 -7.86 18.22 -20.31
C ILE A 374 -8.94 18.88 -21.16
N GLU A 375 -9.09 18.44 -22.41
CA GLU A 375 -10.12 18.93 -23.33
C GLU A 375 -11.53 18.40 -22.96
N SER A 376 -11.91 18.51 -21.68
CA SER A 376 -13.21 18.10 -21.13
C SER A 376 -13.56 19.03 -19.97
N SER A 377 -14.85 19.11 -19.62
CA SER A 377 -15.29 19.74 -18.37
C SER A 377 -15.31 18.72 -17.24
N ASP A 378 -15.42 19.20 -16.00
CA ASP A 378 -15.89 18.39 -14.89
C ASP A 378 -14.97 17.20 -14.55
N VAL A 379 -13.66 17.46 -14.46
CA VAL A 379 -12.67 16.40 -14.19
C VAL A 379 -12.75 15.96 -12.72
N SER A 380 -12.96 14.66 -12.53
CA SER A 380 -12.95 14.00 -11.23
C SER A 380 -11.53 13.74 -10.75
N SER A 381 -11.39 13.34 -9.49
CA SER A 381 -10.12 12.88 -8.93
C SER A 381 -9.39 11.86 -9.82
N ALA A 382 -8.06 11.89 -9.82
CA ALA A 382 -7.19 10.96 -10.54
C ALA A 382 -6.82 9.70 -9.73
N ILE A 383 -6.70 8.54 -10.36
CA ILE A 383 -6.04 7.35 -9.78
C ILE A 383 -4.79 7.06 -10.59
N VAL A 384 -3.74 6.60 -9.91
CA VAL A 384 -2.46 6.25 -10.51
C VAL A 384 -2.18 4.79 -10.27
N ALA A 385 -1.92 4.03 -11.33
CA ALA A 385 -1.57 2.61 -11.25
C ALA A 385 -0.95 2.15 -12.59
N ASP A 386 -0.03 1.20 -12.56
CA ASP A 386 0.40 0.46 -13.75
C ASP A 386 -0.68 -0.58 -14.09
N ILE A 387 -1.56 -0.26 -15.05
CA ILE A 387 -2.72 -1.10 -15.39
C ILE A 387 -2.43 -2.13 -16.46
N ASP A 388 -1.35 -1.97 -17.23
CA ASP A 388 -0.98 -2.89 -18.30
C ASP A 388 0.33 -3.65 -18.06
N ASN A 389 0.92 -3.46 -16.88
CA ASN A 389 2.12 -4.12 -16.36
C ASN A 389 3.33 -3.93 -17.27
N ASP A 390 3.47 -2.71 -17.81
CA ASP A 390 4.61 -2.34 -18.66
C ASP A 390 5.74 -1.62 -17.89
N GLY A 391 5.50 -1.34 -16.61
CA GLY A 391 6.41 -0.68 -15.69
C GLY A 391 6.35 0.86 -15.75
N ASN A 392 5.46 1.44 -16.54
CA ASN A 392 5.03 2.83 -16.44
C ASN A 392 3.68 2.90 -15.71
N GLN A 393 3.38 4.05 -15.11
CA GLN A 393 2.11 4.24 -14.43
C GLN A 393 1.10 4.97 -15.33
N GLU A 394 -0.15 4.54 -15.25
CA GLU A 394 -1.27 5.22 -15.87
C GLU A 394 -2.00 6.13 -14.88
N ILE A 395 -2.35 7.32 -15.34
CA ILE A 395 -3.24 8.24 -14.63
C ILE A 395 -4.63 8.15 -15.26
N ILE A 396 -5.61 7.70 -14.49
CA ILE A 396 -7.00 7.60 -14.94
C ILE A 396 -7.87 8.66 -14.26
N ILE A 397 -8.64 9.38 -15.07
CA ILE A 397 -9.57 10.42 -14.61
C ILE A 397 -10.94 10.23 -15.25
N GLY A 398 -12.00 10.44 -14.48
CA GLY A 398 -13.35 10.69 -15.01
C GLY A 398 -13.56 12.15 -15.39
N SER A 399 -14.49 12.43 -16.29
CA SER A 399 -14.88 13.77 -16.72
C SER A 399 -16.38 13.86 -17.04
N GLY A 400 -16.85 15.07 -17.40
CA GLY A 400 -18.18 15.29 -17.95
C GLY A 400 -18.52 14.55 -19.25
N GLU A 401 -17.53 13.96 -19.94
CA GLU A 401 -17.73 13.23 -21.21
C GLU A 401 -17.38 11.73 -21.13
N GLY A 402 -16.82 11.27 -20.01
CA GLY A 402 -16.44 9.87 -19.81
C GLY A 402 -15.15 9.72 -19.02
N GLN A 403 -14.26 8.83 -19.45
CA GLN A 403 -13.03 8.50 -18.74
C GLN A 403 -11.82 8.58 -19.67
N TYR A 404 -10.71 9.07 -19.16
CA TYR A 404 -9.44 9.22 -19.88
C TYR A 404 -8.32 8.53 -19.11
N CYS A 405 -7.38 7.96 -19.85
CA CYS A 405 -6.17 7.35 -19.32
C CYS A 405 -4.95 8.01 -19.97
N PHE A 406 -4.00 8.43 -19.15
CA PHE A 406 -2.74 9.04 -19.55
C PHE A 406 -1.59 8.16 -19.08
N GLU A 407 -0.53 8.07 -19.87
CA GLU A 407 0.68 7.33 -19.52
C GLU A 407 1.70 8.32 -18.94
N CYS A 408 2.31 7.95 -17.82
CA CYS A 408 3.44 8.65 -17.24
C CYS A 408 4.73 7.91 -17.59
N GLU A 409 5.52 8.45 -18.53
CA GLU A 409 6.78 7.80 -18.89
C GLU A 409 7.80 7.95 -17.76
N ARG A 410 8.50 6.86 -17.51
CA ARG A 410 9.57 6.74 -16.54
C ARG A 410 10.74 7.72 -16.77
N ALA A 411 11.18 8.41 -15.72
CA ALA A 411 12.30 9.36 -15.83
C ALA A 411 13.67 8.69 -16.07
N ASN A 412 13.90 7.43 -15.65
CA ASN A 412 15.13 6.65 -15.93
C ASN A 412 14.91 5.12 -15.76
N ASN A 413 15.57 4.31 -16.60
CA ASN A 413 15.53 2.83 -16.57
C ASN A 413 16.02 2.23 -15.22
N GLY A 414 15.15 1.50 -14.52
CA GLY A 414 15.48 0.53 -13.46
C GLY A 414 14.58 0.61 -12.22
N ALA A 415 13.80 -0.46 -11.95
CA ALA A 415 12.76 -0.71 -10.91
C ALA A 415 11.28 -0.69 -11.38
N ILE A 416 10.63 -1.85 -11.45
CA ILE A 416 9.17 -1.94 -11.64
C ILE A 416 8.57 -1.55 -10.28
N TYR A 417 7.69 -0.55 -10.21
CA TYR A 417 6.98 -0.25 -8.97
C TYR A 417 5.58 -0.86 -9.10
N TRP A 418 5.30 -1.87 -8.28
CA TRP A 418 3.93 -2.37 -8.12
C TRP A 418 3.07 -1.27 -7.48
N PRO A 419 1.78 -1.19 -7.84
CA PRO A 419 1.04 0.07 -7.87
C PRO A 419 0.82 0.60 -6.46
N TRP A 420 1.55 1.65 -6.09
CA TRP A 420 1.19 2.46 -4.93
C TRP A 420 -0.19 3.06 -5.21
N TYR A 421 -1.21 2.50 -4.57
CA TYR A 421 -2.55 3.05 -4.59
C TYR A 421 -2.47 4.40 -3.93
N GLY A 422 -2.65 5.45 -4.72
CA GLY A 422 -2.73 6.78 -4.15
C GLY A 422 -3.88 6.85 -3.16
N GLU A 423 -3.56 7.07 -1.89
CA GLU A 423 -4.50 7.07 -0.79
C GLU A 423 -5.66 8.01 -1.11
N ARG A 424 -6.83 7.40 -1.35
CA ARG A 424 -8.09 8.13 -1.47
C ARG A 424 -8.88 7.90 -0.21
N GLY A 425 -9.23 8.98 0.46
CA GLY A 425 -10.36 8.98 1.39
C GLY A 425 -11.68 8.79 0.65
N GLY A 426 -11.90 7.68 -0.08
CA GLY A 426 -13.15 7.43 -0.81
C GLY A 426 -13.30 6.02 -1.38
N ALA A 427 -12.39 5.58 -2.25
CA ALA A 427 -12.50 4.25 -2.83
C ALA A 427 -12.01 3.19 -1.82
N GLY A 428 -12.95 2.49 -1.15
CA GLY A 428 -12.60 1.40 -0.23
C GLY A 428 -11.98 1.86 1.09
N ALA A 429 -12.40 3.02 1.63
CA ALA A 429 -11.87 3.61 2.87
C ALA A 429 -12.04 2.71 4.12
N THR A 430 -11.26 1.65 4.24
CA THR A 430 -10.60 1.31 5.50
C THR A 430 -9.59 2.42 5.70
N GLY A 431 -9.96 3.44 6.48
CA GLY A 431 -9.13 4.63 6.67
C GLY A 431 -8.04 4.41 7.69
N GLU A 432 -7.76 3.17 8.06
CA GLU A 432 -6.45 2.76 8.54
C GLU A 432 -5.77 1.96 7.44
N VAL A 433 -4.45 2.13 7.38
CA VAL A 433 -3.52 1.04 7.17
C VAL A 433 -3.72 0.05 8.33
N VAL A 434 -4.84 -0.70 8.32
CA VAL A 434 -5.01 -1.84 9.25
C VAL A 434 -3.88 -2.78 8.86
N ASP A 435 -2.98 -3.13 9.76
CA ASP A 435 -1.86 -4.02 9.49
C ASP A 435 -1.96 -5.15 10.53
N SER A 436 -2.76 -6.16 10.19
CA SER A 436 -3.22 -7.20 11.10
C SER A 436 -2.07 -8.14 11.50
N ASP A 437 -1.02 -8.26 10.70
CA ASP A 437 0.16 -9.07 10.99
C ASP A 437 1.42 -8.27 11.39
N HIS A 438 1.32 -6.94 11.35
CA HIS A 438 2.31 -5.96 11.81
C HIS A 438 3.59 -5.96 10.96
N ASP A 439 3.45 -6.20 9.66
CA ASP A 439 4.57 -6.23 8.72
C ASP A 439 4.87 -4.85 8.08
N ASN A 440 4.02 -3.85 8.33
CA ASN A 440 3.95 -2.50 7.75
C ASN A 440 3.32 -2.42 6.35
N LEU A 441 2.56 -3.44 5.95
CA LEU A 441 1.66 -3.43 4.82
C LEU A 441 0.20 -3.34 5.31
N PRO A 442 -0.64 -2.50 4.71
CA PRO A 442 -2.06 -2.49 5.03
C PRO A 442 -2.78 -3.79 4.60
N ASP A 443 -3.65 -4.36 5.43
CA ASP A 443 -4.67 -5.38 5.15
C ASP A 443 -5.41 -5.07 3.84
N SER A 444 -5.73 -3.80 3.60
CA SER A 444 -6.43 -3.36 2.39
C SER A 444 -5.57 -3.53 1.15
N TYR A 445 -4.27 -3.33 1.31
CA TYR A 445 -3.26 -3.52 0.28
C TYR A 445 -2.91 -5.00 0.12
N GLU A 446 -2.84 -5.76 1.20
CA GLU A 446 -2.67 -7.22 1.19
C GLU A 446 -3.83 -7.92 0.49
N LEU A 447 -5.07 -7.59 0.86
CA LEU A 447 -6.27 -8.08 0.18
C LEU A 447 -6.28 -7.72 -1.31
N PHE A 448 -5.73 -6.57 -1.67
CA PHE A 448 -5.61 -6.15 -3.07
C PHE A 448 -4.51 -6.91 -3.81
N ALA A 449 -3.33 -7.04 -3.19
CA ALA A 449 -2.21 -7.81 -3.70
C ALA A 449 -2.47 -9.32 -3.69
N GLY A 450 -3.52 -9.75 -2.98
CA GLY A 450 -3.92 -11.14 -2.81
C GLY A 450 -3.18 -11.86 -1.68
N THR A 451 -2.36 -11.16 -0.89
CA THR A 451 -1.67 -11.74 0.28
C THR A 451 -2.64 -11.85 1.45
N ASP A 452 -2.31 -12.66 2.47
CA ASP A 452 -3.19 -12.88 3.62
C ASP A 452 -2.89 -11.83 4.70
N PRO A 453 -3.83 -10.95 5.08
CA PRO A 453 -3.63 -9.92 6.09
C PRO A 453 -3.14 -10.39 7.47
N TYR A 454 -3.11 -11.69 7.69
CA TYR A 454 -2.68 -12.31 8.94
C TYR A 454 -1.35 -13.07 8.80
N GLU A 455 -0.70 -13.02 7.63
CA GLU A 455 0.56 -13.71 7.31
C GLU A 455 1.61 -12.77 6.68
N ALA A 456 2.44 -12.18 7.53
CA ALA A 456 3.46 -11.17 7.19
C ALA A 456 4.56 -11.58 6.17
N ASP A 457 4.57 -12.82 5.73
CA ASP A 457 5.60 -13.43 4.86
C ASP A 457 4.94 -14.65 4.21
N VAL A 458 4.29 -14.43 3.06
CA VAL A 458 3.38 -15.43 2.48
C VAL A 458 4.12 -16.60 1.80
N ASP A 459 5.33 -16.39 1.27
CA ASP A 459 6.13 -17.43 0.64
C ASP A 459 7.18 -18.09 1.56
N LEU A 460 7.37 -17.53 2.75
CA LEU A 460 8.24 -18.00 3.83
C LEU A 460 9.74 -17.98 3.45
N ASP A 461 10.16 -17.02 2.63
CA ASP A 461 11.56 -16.81 2.28
C ASP A 461 12.32 -15.95 3.31
N GLY A 462 11.58 -15.17 4.12
CA GLY A 462 12.10 -14.31 5.17
C GLY A 462 12.22 -12.82 4.83
N LEU A 463 11.79 -12.40 3.64
CA LEU A 463 11.29 -11.05 3.40
C LEU A 463 9.82 -10.98 3.84
N LEU A 464 9.43 -9.85 4.41
CA LEU A 464 8.03 -9.59 4.69
C LEU A 464 7.33 -9.11 3.42
N ASP A 465 6.02 -9.34 3.30
CA ASP A 465 5.24 -8.88 2.14
C ASP A 465 5.50 -7.37 1.90
N SER A 466 5.45 -6.55 2.96
CA SER A 466 5.79 -5.12 2.91
C SER A 466 7.19 -4.81 2.35
N GLN A 467 8.17 -5.65 2.67
CA GLN A 467 9.55 -5.51 2.20
C GLN A 467 9.65 -5.94 0.75
N GLU A 468 8.91 -6.95 0.35
CA GLU A 468 8.85 -7.38 -1.04
C GLU A 468 8.24 -6.30 -1.92
N PHE A 469 7.21 -5.59 -1.45
CA PHE A 469 6.74 -4.37 -2.13
C PHE A 469 7.83 -3.30 -2.20
N ALA A 470 8.56 -3.06 -1.11
CA ALA A 470 9.64 -2.07 -1.09
C ALA A 470 10.83 -2.43 -2.00
N PHE A 471 11.12 -3.72 -2.19
CA PHE A 471 12.15 -4.24 -3.09
C PHE A 471 11.63 -4.61 -4.48
N SER A 472 10.31 -4.50 -4.68
CA SER A 472 9.59 -4.84 -5.89
C SER A 472 9.70 -6.31 -6.32
N THR A 473 9.87 -7.21 -5.35
CA THR A 473 9.84 -8.67 -5.53
C THR A 473 8.39 -9.20 -5.45
N ASP A 474 8.16 -10.43 -5.90
CA ASP A 474 6.84 -11.07 -5.91
C ASP A 474 6.60 -11.79 -4.57
N PRO A 475 5.63 -11.34 -3.75
CA PRO A 475 5.41 -11.90 -2.42
C PRO A 475 5.06 -13.38 -2.42
N PHE A 476 4.59 -13.94 -3.54
CA PHE A 476 4.27 -15.36 -3.65
C PHE A 476 5.43 -16.21 -4.17
N SER A 477 6.61 -15.63 -4.38
CA SER A 477 7.72 -16.27 -5.08
C SER A 477 9.08 -15.90 -4.51
N ASN A 478 9.65 -16.87 -3.78
CA ASN A 478 10.94 -16.73 -3.12
C ASN A 478 12.17 -16.49 -4.00
N ASP A 479 11.99 -16.41 -5.32
CA ASP A 479 12.99 -16.24 -6.37
C ASP A 479 12.25 -15.55 -7.53
N THR A 480 12.12 -14.23 -7.43
CA THR A 480 11.30 -13.41 -8.33
C THR A 480 11.79 -13.51 -9.78
N ASP A 481 13.10 -13.50 -9.99
CA ASP A 481 13.70 -13.47 -11.32
C ASP A 481 14.07 -14.84 -11.91
N GLN A 482 13.88 -15.90 -11.11
CA GLN A 482 14.03 -17.31 -11.44
C GLN A 482 15.45 -17.72 -11.81
N ASP A 483 16.44 -17.15 -11.13
CA ASP A 483 17.85 -17.44 -11.35
C ASP A 483 18.48 -18.43 -10.36
N LEU A 484 17.67 -18.93 -9.41
CA LEU A 484 17.98 -19.85 -8.32
C LEU A 484 18.65 -19.20 -7.09
N LEU A 485 18.72 -17.88 -7.03
CA LEU A 485 18.98 -17.13 -5.80
C LEU A 485 17.63 -16.71 -5.17
N PRO A 486 17.48 -16.83 -3.84
CA PRO A 486 16.31 -16.28 -3.19
C PRO A 486 16.37 -14.77 -3.01
N ASP A 487 15.22 -14.11 -3.10
CA ASP A 487 15.09 -12.65 -3.00
C ASP A 487 15.67 -12.14 -1.66
N SER A 488 15.31 -12.78 -0.54
CA SER A 488 15.87 -12.50 0.78
C SER A 488 17.40 -12.57 0.84
N TRP A 489 18.02 -13.51 0.13
CA TRP A 489 19.47 -13.67 0.11
C TRP A 489 20.14 -12.58 -0.72
N GLU A 490 19.54 -12.24 -1.86
CA GLU A 490 20.06 -11.17 -2.72
C GLU A 490 19.99 -9.81 -2.04
N VAL A 491 18.84 -9.48 -1.44
CA VAL A 491 18.67 -8.26 -0.64
C VAL A 491 19.70 -8.19 0.49
N GLN A 492 19.92 -9.30 1.21
CA GLN A 492 20.93 -9.38 2.28
C GLN A 492 22.35 -9.02 1.79
N TRP A 493 22.71 -9.41 0.56
CA TRP A 493 24.02 -9.17 -0.02
C TRP A 493 24.07 -7.97 -0.97
N GLU A 494 23.03 -7.14 -1.02
CA GLU A 494 22.84 -6.03 -1.95
C GLU A 494 23.13 -6.44 -3.41
N LEU A 495 22.59 -7.59 -3.79
CA LEU A 495 22.43 -8.08 -5.17
C LEU A 495 21.07 -7.62 -5.72
N ASN A 496 20.72 -8.00 -6.94
CA ASN A 496 19.53 -7.50 -7.62
C ASN A 496 18.50 -8.62 -7.89
N PRO A 497 17.49 -8.77 -7.00
CA PRO A 497 16.50 -9.86 -7.07
C PRO A 497 15.54 -9.80 -8.26
N LEU A 498 15.71 -8.80 -9.14
CA LEU A 498 14.88 -8.59 -10.32
C LEU A 498 15.65 -8.80 -11.62
N TRP A 499 16.93 -9.21 -11.54
CA TRP A 499 17.77 -9.38 -12.71
C TRP A 499 18.58 -10.68 -12.71
N PRO A 500 18.17 -11.69 -13.51
CA PRO A 500 18.69 -13.06 -13.41
C PRO A 500 20.12 -13.21 -13.95
N GLY A 501 20.72 -12.10 -14.38
CA GLY A 501 22.09 -12.03 -14.84
C GLY A 501 23.10 -11.92 -13.71
N ASP A 502 22.67 -11.51 -12.52
CA ASP A 502 23.59 -11.26 -11.42
C ASP A 502 24.00 -12.53 -10.66
N ALA A 503 23.21 -13.62 -10.68
CA ALA A 503 23.65 -14.95 -10.23
C ALA A 503 24.97 -15.42 -10.86
N ASN A 504 25.24 -14.95 -12.09
CA ASN A 504 26.43 -15.30 -12.86
C ASN A 504 27.58 -14.30 -12.70
N LEU A 505 27.40 -13.24 -11.90
CA LEU A 505 28.45 -12.30 -11.57
C LEU A 505 29.32 -12.87 -10.44
N ASP A 506 30.54 -12.36 -10.39
CA ASP A 506 31.58 -12.68 -9.42
C ASP A 506 31.93 -11.32 -8.77
N ALA A 507 31.30 -11.03 -7.64
CA ALA A 507 31.24 -9.69 -7.07
C ALA A 507 32.58 -9.24 -6.47
N GLU A 508 33.37 -10.18 -5.97
CA GLU A 508 34.68 -9.99 -5.33
C GLU A 508 35.87 -10.41 -6.20
N LEU A 509 35.61 -11.00 -7.38
CA LEU A 509 36.58 -11.40 -8.39
C LEU A 509 37.53 -12.51 -7.93
N ASP A 510 37.02 -13.45 -7.15
CA ASP A 510 37.79 -14.61 -6.68
C ASP A 510 37.63 -15.85 -7.59
N GLY A 511 36.60 -15.85 -8.43
CA GLY A 511 36.30 -16.88 -9.40
C GLY A 511 35.08 -17.75 -9.08
N LEU A 512 34.36 -17.49 -7.98
CA LEU A 512 33.03 -18.05 -7.71
C LEU A 512 31.94 -17.07 -8.20
N THR A 513 30.85 -17.60 -8.75
CA THR A 513 29.67 -16.77 -9.05
C THR A 513 28.78 -16.61 -7.82
N ASN A 514 27.92 -15.60 -7.77
CA ASN A 514 26.95 -15.40 -6.69
C ASN A 514 26.10 -16.67 -6.42
N LEU A 515 25.68 -17.37 -7.49
CA LEU A 515 24.98 -18.66 -7.35
C LEU A 515 25.86 -19.78 -6.76
N GLU A 516 27.15 -19.82 -7.09
CA GLU A 516 28.07 -20.79 -6.48
C GLU A 516 28.28 -20.44 -5.00
N GLU A 517 28.45 -19.17 -4.68
CA GLU A 517 28.55 -18.65 -3.31
C GLU A 517 27.35 -19.07 -2.46
N TYR A 518 26.13 -18.85 -2.96
CA TYR A 518 24.89 -19.29 -2.30
C TYR A 518 24.89 -20.81 -2.04
N GLN A 519 25.31 -21.61 -3.03
CA GLN A 519 25.35 -23.08 -2.91
C GLN A 519 26.37 -23.59 -1.88
N TYR A 520 27.48 -22.87 -1.69
CA TYR A 520 28.50 -23.20 -0.69
C TYR A 520 28.26 -22.51 0.67
N GLY A 521 27.29 -21.60 0.75
CA GLY A 521 26.98 -20.83 1.95
C GLY A 521 28.04 -19.78 2.29
N THR A 522 28.83 -19.38 1.29
CA THR A 522 29.88 -18.37 1.40
C THR A 522 29.34 -16.96 1.23
N ASN A 523 30.19 -15.97 1.50
CA ASN A 523 29.86 -14.56 1.45
C ASN A 523 30.28 -13.96 0.10
N PRO A 524 29.34 -13.62 -0.80
CA PRO A 524 29.62 -13.16 -2.17
C PRO A 524 30.28 -11.78 -2.22
N ARG A 525 30.78 -11.28 -1.09
CA ARG A 525 31.51 -10.01 -0.97
C ARG A 525 32.82 -10.18 -0.22
N LYS A 526 33.22 -11.42 0.07
CA LYS A 526 34.48 -11.76 0.72
C LYS A 526 35.10 -12.97 0.03
N MET A 527 36.34 -12.81 -0.41
CA MET A 527 37.15 -13.91 -0.96
C MET A 527 37.53 -14.99 0.09
N ASP A 528 37.15 -14.83 1.36
CA ASP A 528 37.57 -15.62 2.53
C ASP A 528 36.47 -15.44 3.59
N SER A 529 35.52 -16.34 3.59
CA SER A 529 34.26 -16.23 4.34
C SER A 529 34.43 -16.45 5.82
N ASP A 530 35.26 -17.40 6.23
CA ASP A 530 35.53 -17.73 7.65
C ASP A 530 36.76 -17.00 8.25
N SER A 531 37.46 -16.24 7.41
CA SER A 531 38.60 -15.39 7.78
C SER A 531 39.80 -16.16 8.33
N ASP A 532 40.02 -17.39 7.87
CA ASP A 532 41.13 -18.25 8.27
C ASP A 532 42.40 -18.09 7.44
N THR A 533 42.33 -17.30 6.35
CA THR A 533 43.35 -17.00 5.33
C THR A 533 43.38 -17.86 4.08
N LEU A 534 42.62 -18.96 4.02
CA LEU A 534 42.30 -19.64 2.77
C LEU A 534 41.18 -18.88 2.06
N LYS A 535 41.13 -19.00 0.73
CA LYS A 535 40.03 -18.44 -0.04
C LYS A 535 38.97 -19.48 -0.27
N ASP A 536 37.72 -19.07 -0.34
CA ASP A 536 36.58 -19.95 -0.55
C ASP A 536 36.78 -20.84 -1.79
N ILE A 537 37.21 -20.27 -2.91
CA ILE A 537 37.53 -21.02 -4.13
C ILE A 537 38.69 -22.03 -3.97
N GLU A 538 39.71 -21.70 -3.18
CA GLU A 538 40.87 -22.58 -2.93
C GLU A 538 40.44 -23.77 -2.05
N GLU A 539 39.62 -23.52 -1.05
CA GLU A 539 39.07 -24.55 -0.18
C GLU A 539 38.16 -25.52 -0.95
N ILE A 540 37.28 -24.99 -1.79
CA ILE A 540 36.37 -25.80 -2.59
C ILE A 540 37.11 -26.62 -3.66
N GLN A 541 38.07 -26.02 -4.38
CA GLN A 541 38.68 -26.66 -5.55
C GLN A 541 39.97 -27.44 -5.25
N ASP A 542 40.82 -26.94 -4.35
CA ASP A 542 42.17 -27.46 -4.14
C ASP A 542 42.30 -28.31 -2.88
N TYR A 543 41.63 -27.95 -1.78
CA TYR A 543 41.83 -28.58 -0.46
C TYR A 543 40.67 -29.48 0.00
N GLY A 544 39.44 -29.17 -0.40
CA GLY A 544 38.22 -29.85 0.04
C GLY A 544 37.82 -29.55 1.49
N THR A 545 38.35 -28.46 2.06
CA THR A 545 37.98 -27.91 3.37
C THR A 545 36.67 -27.12 3.30
N SER A 546 36.13 -26.75 4.45
CA SER A 546 34.86 -26.04 4.56
C SER A 546 35.10 -24.52 4.56
N PRO A 547 34.66 -23.78 3.52
CA PRO A 547 34.93 -22.33 3.41
C PRO A 547 34.21 -21.45 4.44
N ILE A 548 33.35 -22.07 5.26
CA ILE A 548 32.61 -21.42 6.34
C ILE A 548 33.08 -21.86 7.74
N SER A 549 34.19 -22.62 7.83
CA SER A 549 34.68 -23.19 9.08
C SER A 549 36.20 -23.32 9.07
N ASN A 550 36.85 -22.42 9.82
CA ASN A 550 38.31 -22.31 9.92
C ASN A 550 39.05 -23.53 10.52
N ASP A 551 38.31 -24.56 10.91
CA ASP A 551 38.73 -25.83 11.52
C ASP A 551 37.71 -26.88 11.05
N THR A 552 37.97 -27.46 9.88
CA THR A 552 36.98 -28.29 9.14
C THR A 552 36.61 -29.56 9.89
N ASP A 553 37.58 -30.19 10.57
CA ASP A 553 37.35 -31.45 11.30
C ASP A 553 37.13 -31.27 12.81
N SER A 554 37.17 -30.02 13.29
CA SER A 554 36.88 -29.60 14.66
C SER A 554 37.85 -30.17 15.71
N ASP A 555 39.11 -30.41 15.34
CA ASP A 555 40.15 -30.90 16.24
C ASP A 555 40.91 -29.79 17.00
N ARG A 556 40.68 -28.52 16.63
CA ARG A 556 41.29 -27.26 17.12
C ARG A 556 42.60 -26.86 16.45
N LEU A 557 42.98 -27.47 15.34
CA LEU A 557 43.91 -26.89 14.39
C LEU A 557 43.14 -26.12 13.31
N LEU A 558 43.75 -25.07 12.79
CA LEU A 558 43.16 -24.34 11.66
C LEU A 558 43.58 -25.02 10.37
N ASP A 559 42.70 -25.08 9.38
CA ASP A 559 42.95 -25.71 8.09
C ASP A 559 44.28 -25.26 7.42
N PRO A 560 44.61 -23.95 7.35
CA PRO A 560 45.89 -23.50 6.81
C PRO A 560 47.11 -23.90 7.67
N ASP A 561 46.96 -24.03 8.99
CA ASP A 561 48.03 -24.54 9.86
C ASP A 561 48.29 -26.03 9.57
N GLU A 562 47.24 -26.81 9.35
CA GLU A 562 47.36 -28.21 8.97
C GLU A 562 48.02 -28.39 7.61
N LEU A 563 47.58 -27.64 6.60
CA LEU A 563 48.12 -27.72 5.24
C LEU A 563 49.57 -27.24 5.13
N PHE A 564 49.91 -26.12 5.79
CA PHE A 564 51.18 -25.42 5.55
C PHE A 564 52.19 -25.49 6.69
N VAL A 565 51.77 -25.79 7.92
CA VAL A 565 52.65 -25.84 9.10
C VAL A 565 52.91 -27.28 9.53
N TYR A 566 51.88 -28.08 9.74
CA TYR A 566 51.99 -29.42 10.32
C TYR A 566 52.00 -30.54 9.27
N GLY A 567 51.39 -30.33 8.11
CA GLY A 567 51.25 -31.31 7.04
C GLY A 567 50.26 -32.44 7.37
N THR A 568 49.32 -32.18 8.27
CA THR A 568 48.20 -33.06 8.65
C THR A 568 47.06 -32.92 7.64
N ASN A 569 46.02 -33.76 7.77
CA ASN A 569 44.88 -33.74 6.88
C ASN A 569 43.71 -33.00 7.55
N PRO A 570 43.33 -31.81 7.07
CA PRO A 570 42.29 -30.97 7.71
C PRO A 570 40.87 -31.54 7.66
N LEU A 571 40.71 -32.73 7.06
CA LEU A 571 39.44 -33.45 7.00
C LEU A 571 39.37 -34.59 8.04
N LEU A 572 40.41 -34.78 8.84
CA LEU A 572 40.56 -35.91 9.76
C LEU A 572 41.22 -35.45 11.05
N ALA A 573 40.41 -35.34 12.10
CA ALA A 573 40.90 -34.95 13.42
C ALA A 573 42.07 -35.82 13.93
N ASP A 574 42.21 -37.04 13.42
CA ASP A 574 43.31 -37.97 13.69
C ASP A 574 43.88 -38.44 12.33
N SER A 575 44.95 -37.80 11.87
CA SER A 575 45.53 -38.01 10.54
C SER A 575 46.15 -39.39 10.36
N ASP A 576 46.68 -39.99 11.43
CA ASP A 576 47.39 -41.25 11.38
C ASP A 576 46.57 -42.47 11.87
N GLY A 577 45.44 -42.21 12.51
CA GLY A 577 44.43 -43.17 12.93
C GLY A 577 44.80 -43.94 14.21
N ASP A 578 45.66 -43.40 15.07
CA ASP A 578 46.09 -44.06 16.30
C ASP A 578 45.21 -43.78 17.54
N GLY A 579 44.28 -42.82 17.42
CA GLY A 579 43.25 -42.49 18.39
C GLY A 579 43.50 -41.23 19.22
N TYR A 580 44.51 -40.43 18.89
CA TYR A 580 44.69 -39.05 19.38
C TYR A 580 44.44 -38.06 18.26
N SER A 581 43.97 -36.86 18.60
CA SER A 581 43.85 -35.82 17.57
C SER A 581 45.19 -35.19 17.23
N ASP A 582 45.33 -34.64 16.02
CA ASP A 582 46.55 -33.98 15.57
C ASP A 582 46.94 -32.82 16.52
N PHE A 583 45.95 -32.03 16.97
CA PHE A 583 46.12 -31.03 18.00
C PHE A 583 46.69 -31.61 19.31
N GLU A 584 46.13 -32.72 19.80
CA GLU A 584 46.55 -33.35 21.06
C GLU A 584 48.02 -33.79 21.02
N GLU A 585 48.45 -34.32 19.89
CA GLU A 585 49.81 -34.78 19.67
C GLU A 585 50.82 -33.62 19.59
N ILE A 586 50.48 -32.55 18.88
CA ILE A 586 51.30 -31.34 18.78
C ILE A 586 51.48 -30.72 20.18
N GLN A 587 50.43 -30.65 21.00
CA GLN A 587 50.50 -30.10 22.35
C GLN A 587 51.49 -30.85 23.26
N VAL A 588 51.67 -32.16 23.06
CA VAL A 588 52.61 -32.98 23.84
C VAL A 588 53.93 -33.29 23.11
N GLY A 589 54.11 -32.73 21.92
CA GLY A 589 55.29 -32.89 21.07
C GLY A 589 55.49 -34.33 20.59
N CYS A 590 54.40 -34.99 20.19
CA CYS A 590 54.40 -36.17 19.33
C CYS A 590 54.35 -35.74 17.84
N ASP A 591 54.45 -36.69 16.92
CA ASP A 591 54.45 -36.45 15.48
C ASP A 591 53.10 -36.93 14.93
N PRO A 592 52.18 -36.04 14.51
CA PRO A 592 50.79 -36.37 14.17
C PRO A 592 50.61 -37.21 12.90
N LEU A 593 51.71 -37.58 12.23
CA LEU A 593 51.71 -38.39 11.02
C LEU A 593 52.25 -39.80 11.24
N VAL A 594 52.52 -40.19 12.49
CA VAL A 594 53.22 -41.43 12.83
C VAL A 594 52.52 -42.13 14.00
N PRO A 595 51.83 -43.27 13.74
CA PRO A 595 51.07 -43.96 14.78
C PRO A 595 51.95 -44.33 15.98
N ASP A 596 51.79 -43.63 17.09
CA ASP A 596 52.56 -43.81 18.32
C ASP A 596 51.67 -43.76 19.57
N TRP A 597 51.04 -44.92 19.81
CA TRP A 597 50.40 -45.35 21.05
C TRP A 597 51.11 -45.01 22.39
N LEU A 598 52.38 -44.57 22.40
CA LEU A 598 53.08 -44.10 23.59
C LEU A 598 52.83 -42.62 23.92
N CYS A 599 52.12 -41.86 23.08
CA CYS A 599 51.79 -40.46 23.33
C CYS A 599 50.97 -40.28 24.64
N HIS A 600 50.24 -41.32 25.07
CA HIS A 600 49.53 -41.42 26.35
C HIS A 600 50.39 -41.15 27.60
N ASN A 601 51.71 -41.40 27.55
CA ASN A 601 52.59 -41.20 28.71
C ASN A 601 52.98 -39.72 28.94
N LYS A 602 52.60 -38.81 28.04
CA LYS A 602 52.90 -37.37 28.13
C LYS A 602 51.66 -36.50 28.40
N LEU A 603 50.45 -37.00 28.16
CA LEU A 603 49.19 -36.30 28.46
C LEU A 603 48.91 -36.30 29.98
N PRO A 604 48.54 -35.16 30.59
CA PRO A 604 48.21 -35.12 32.02
C PRO A 604 46.87 -35.81 32.29
N VAL A 605 46.90 -36.93 33.03
CA VAL A 605 45.70 -37.69 33.42
C VAL A 605 44.77 -36.84 34.30
N GLY A 606 43.70 -36.31 33.70
CA GLY A 606 42.62 -35.57 34.38
C GLY A 606 41.65 -36.52 35.08
N ILE A 607 41.58 -36.47 36.41
CA ILE A 607 40.61 -37.18 37.24
C ILE A 607 39.27 -36.44 37.16
N ALA A 608 38.27 -37.01 36.47
CA ALA A 608 36.89 -36.52 36.51
C ALA A 608 36.15 -37.09 37.74
N ILE A 609 35.84 -36.22 38.72
CA ILE A 609 34.91 -36.50 39.82
C ILE A 609 33.52 -36.03 39.38
N ALA A 610 32.63 -36.97 39.08
CA ALA A 610 31.22 -36.67 38.83
C ALA A 610 30.44 -36.64 40.16
N ILE A 611 29.96 -35.45 40.56
CA ILE A 611 28.89 -35.29 41.55
C ILE A 611 27.63 -34.92 40.78
N GLY A 612 26.77 -35.90 40.51
CA GLY A 612 25.43 -35.70 39.95
C GLY A 612 24.38 -35.64 41.05
N VAL A 613 23.70 -34.50 41.18
CA VAL A 613 22.57 -34.27 42.08
C VAL A 613 21.26 -34.62 41.35
N THR A 614 20.57 -35.62 41.92
CA THR A 614 19.13 -35.95 41.91
C THR A 614 18.27 -35.69 40.66
N GLY A 615 17.83 -36.80 40.04
CA GLY A 615 16.64 -36.89 39.18
C GLY A 615 16.17 -38.34 39.11
N VAL A 616 14.89 -38.60 39.37
CA VAL A 616 14.31 -39.89 39.76
C VAL A 616 13.91 -40.73 38.55
N ALA A 617 14.32 -42.01 38.47
CA ALA A 617 13.45 -43.16 38.10
C ALA A 617 14.20 -44.50 38.00
N SER A 618 13.68 -45.49 38.75
CA SER A 618 13.52 -46.90 38.37
C SER A 618 14.73 -47.81 38.07
N ILE A 619 15.08 -48.57 39.12
CA ILE A 619 15.45 -50.00 39.17
C ILE A 619 15.41 -50.76 37.83
N ILE A 620 16.52 -51.44 37.48
CA ILE A 620 16.59 -52.89 37.18
C ILE A 620 18.06 -53.37 37.28
N LEU A 621 18.29 -54.35 38.15
CA LEU A 621 19.53 -55.11 38.25
C LEU A 621 19.70 -56.04 37.03
N PHE A 622 20.82 -55.97 36.33
CA PHE A 622 21.36 -57.14 35.62
C PHE A 622 22.74 -57.51 36.17
N ARG A 623 22.80 -58.70 36.77
CA ARG A 623 24.04 -59.41 37.11
C ARG A 623 24.66 -59.95 35.82
N PHE A 624 25.91 -59.59 35.55
CA PHE A 624 26.83 -60.50 34.85
C PHE A 624 28.10 -60.70 35.67
N ARG A 625 28.40 -61.98 35.94
CA ARG A 625 29.59 -62.45 36.63
C ARG A 625 30.20 -63.55 35.78
N SER A 626 31.40 -63.33 35.24
CA SER A 626 32.30 -64.40 34.78
C SER A 626 33.69 -63.79 34.63
N LYS A 627 34.49 -63.76 35.69
CA LYS A 627 35.55 -64.74 36.03
C LYS A 627 36.67 -64.84 34.99
N ILE A 628 37.74 -64.13 35.35
CA ILE A 628 39.16 -64.46 35.18
C ILE A 628 39.42 -65.98 35.26
N LEU A 629 40.28 -66.47 34.36
CA LEU A 629 41.03 -67.71 34.53
C LEU A 629 42.48 -67.48 34.07
N ASP A 630 43.39 -67.43 35.06
CA ASP A 630 44.79 -67.78 34.89
C ASP A 630 44.89 -69.27 34.53
N ARG A 631 45.28 -69.58 33.29
CA ARG A 631 46.49 -70.33 32.92
C ARG A 631 46.62 -70.51 31.42
#